data_AF-A0A6N0NYZ7-F1
#
_entry.id   AF-A0A6N0NYZ7-F1
#
_cell.length_a   1.000
_cell.length_b   1.000
_cell.length_c   1.000
_cell.angle_alpha   90.00
_cell.angle_beta   90.00
_cell.angle_gamma   90.00
#
_symmetry.space_group_name_H-M   'P 1'
#
loop_
_entity.id
_entity.type
_entity.pdbx_description
1 polymer ?
#
loop_
_entity_poly.entity_id
_entity_poly.type
_entity_poly.pdbx_seq_one_letter_code
_entity_poly.pdbx_strand_id
1 'polypeptide(L)'
;MSVETQVYKLMDLVSRHNYVTGLSMLEVLTLIGLYSAGMSIPIFNLGLQGAAITAHIYGAITIAILGILILAAAMRTNEMGLKFLSLLNVLFILVAAFEGLFYFGGFIDPSYALGMGVGFVGTLFAGTGVLFYCLSR
;
A
#
# COMPACT_ATOMS: atom_id res chain seq x y z
N MET A 1 2.45 -38.81 -5.77
CA MET A 1 2.63 -37.48 -6.37
C MET A 1 4.07 -37.43 -6.89
N SER A 2 4.30 -37.13 -8.18
CA SER A 2 5.65 -37.13 -8.78
C SER A 2 6.54 -36.08 -8.13
N VAL A 3 7.84 -36.36 -7.99
CA VAL A 3 8.87 -35.44 -7.49
C VAL A 3 8.89 -34.16 -8.33
N GLU A 4 8.68 -34.26 -9.64
CA GLU A 4 8.60 -33.10 -10.55
C GLU A 4 7.45 -32.17 -10.15
N THR A 5 6.27 -32.73 -9.82
CA THR A 5 5.12 -31.95 -9.37
C THR A 5 5.39 -31.23 -8.05
N GLN A 6 6.21 -31.82 -7.17
CA GLN A 6 6.63 -31.17 -5.92
C GLN A 6 7.61 -30.02 -6.19
N VAL A 7 8.58 -30.21 -7.08
CA VAL A 7 9.55 -29.18 -7.47
C VAL A 7 8.86 -27.98 -8.13
N TYR A 8 7.92 -28.21 -9.06
CA TYR A 8 7.16 -27.12 -9.68
C TYR A 8 6.32 -26.33 -8.67
N LYS A 9 5.67 -27.02 -7.71
CA LYS A 9 4.92 -26.36 -6.64
C LYS A 9 5.83 -25.52 -5.73
N LEU A 10 7.04 -26.00 -5.44
CA LEU A 10 8.00 -25.30 -4.61
C LEU A 10 8.55 -24.05 -5.33
N MET A 11 8.93 -24.19 -6.60
CA MET A 11 9.41 -23.07 -7.43
C MET A 11 8.33 -21.99 -7.61
N ASP A 12 7.08 -22.39 -7.82
CA ASP A 12 5.94 -21.48 -7.93
C ASP A 12 5.66 -20.76 -6.59
N LEU A 13 5.80 -21.46 -5.46
CA LEU A 13 5.68 -20.84 -4.12
C LEU A 13 6.77 -19.79 -3.89
N VAL A 14 8.04 -20.12 -4.18
CA VAL A 14 9.18 -19.21 -4.03
C VAL A 14 9.05 -18.00 -4.97
N SER A 15 8.61 -18.23 -6.21
CA SER A 15 8.35 -17.16 -7.18
C SER A 15 7.24 -16.20 -6.69
N ARG A 16 6.16 -16.75 -6.11
CA ARG A 16 5.07 -15.94 -5.53
C ARG A 16 5.53 -15.10 -4.35
N HIS A 17 6.35 -15.66 -3.46
CA HIS A 17 6.93 -14.92 -2.33
C HIS A 17 7.82 -13.78 -2.82
N ASN A 18 8.71 -14.04 -3.78
CA ASN A 18 9.54 -13.00 -4.40
C ASN A 18 8.71 -11.89 -5.06
N TYR A 19 7.59 -12.24 -5.69
CA TYR A 19 6.68 -11.28 -6.30
C TYR A 19 6.01 -10.38 -5.26
N VAL A 20 5.51 -10.95 -4.16
CA VAL A 20 4.92 -10.19 -3.05
C VAL A 20 5.96 -9.31 -2.37
N THR A 21 7.16 -9.82 -2.12
CA THR A 21 8.29 -9.04 -1.55
C THR A 21 8.62 -7.83 -2.42
N GLY A 22 8.78 -8.02 -3.73
CA GLY A 22 9.11 -6.94 -4.66
C GLY A 22 8.02 -5.86 -4.72
N LEU A 23 6.76 -6.26 -4.81
CA LEU A 23 5.64 -5.32 -4.80
C LEU A 23 5.53 -4.56 -3.47
N SER A 24 5.72 -5.25 -2.34
CA SER A 24 5.62 -4.62 -1.01
C SER A 24 6.78 -3.66 -0.77
N MET A 25 7.98 -3.97 -1.24
CA MET A 25 9.12 -3.05 -1.19
C MET A 25 8.85 -1.79 -2.02
N LEU A 26 8.32 -1.96 -3.24
CA LEU A 26 7.94 -0.83 -4.10
C LEU A 26 6.85 0.03 -3.45
N GLU A 27 5.84 -0.60 -2.85
CA GLU A 27 4.76 0.09 -2.13
C GLU A 27 5.30 0.92 -0.96
N VAL A 28 6.13 0.34 -0.09
CA VAL A 28 6.74 1.04 1.05
C VAL A 28 7.59 2.22 0.61
N LEU A 29 8.43 2.05 -0.41
CA LEU A 29 9.23 3.15 -0.96
C LEU A 29 8.36 4.26 -1.54
N THR A 30 7.29 3.89 -2.24
CA THR A 30 6.33 4.84 -2.82
C THR A 30 5.57 5.59 -1.72
N LEU A 31 5.17 4.91 -0.65
CA LEU A 31 4.53 5.52 0.52
C LEU A 31 5.45 6.56 1.17
N ILE A 32 6.72 6.23 1.39
CA ILE A 32 7.69 7.18 1.98
C ILE A 32 7.83 8.43 1.10
N GLY A 33 7.90 8.25 -0.22
CA GLY A 33 7.92 9.36 -1.17
C GLY A 33 6.65 10.20 -1.12
N LEU A 34 5.49 9.55 -1.09
CA LEU A 34 4.18 10.22 -0.99
C LEU A 34 4.00 10.95 0.32
N TYR A 35 4.43 10.40 1.45
CA TYR A 35 4.40 11.09 2.74
C TYR A 35 5.20 12.38 2.68
N SER A 36 6.43 12.29 2.17
CA SER A 36 7.33 13.43 2.05
C SER A 36 6.73 14.51 1.13
N ALA A 37 6.15 14.10 0.00
CA ALA A 37 5.44 15.00 -0.91
C ALA A 37 4.18 15.60 -0.27
N GLY A 38 3.41 14.80 0.46
CA GLY A 38 2.19 15.22 1.16
C GLY A 38 2.47 16.26 2.24
N MET A 39 3.50 16.06 3.05
CA MET A 39 3.94 17.01 4.09
C MET A 39 4.53 18.29 3.51
N SER A 40 5.06 18.26 2.30
CA SER A 40 5.57 19.47 1.64
C SER A 40 4.45 20.48 1.33
N ILE A 41 3.22 20.02 1.12
CA ILE A 41 2.06 20.87 0.83
C ILE A 41 1.81 21.88 1.95
N PRO A 42 1.61 21.48 3.22
CA PRO A 42 1.43 22.43 4.31
C PRO A 42 2.71 23.21 4.64
N ILE A 43 3.90 22.58 4.55
CA ILE A 43 5.18 23.23 4.91
C ILE A 43 5.47 24.42 3.99
N PHE A 44 5.26 24.26 2.69
CA PHE A 44 5.49 25.31 1.69
C PHE A 44 4.24 26.10 1.32
N ASN A 45 3.13 25.88 2.04
CA ASN A 45 1.83 26.50 1.77
C ASN A 45 1.41 26.38 0.30
N LEU A 46 1.59 25.19 -0.28
CA LEU A 46 1.17 24.89 -1.64
C LEU A 46 -0.37 24.83 -1.69
N GLY A 47 -0.96 25.41 -2.73
CA GLY A 47 -2.41 25.31 -2.92
C GLY A 47 -2.86 23.85 -3.08
N LEU A 48 -4.09 23.55 -2.66
CA LEU A 48 -4.75 22.24 -2.85
C LEU A 48 -5.18 21.99 -4.31
N GLN A 49 -4.51 22.63 -5.26
CA GLN A 49 -4.77 22.56 -6.69
C GLN A 49 -3.46 22.71 -7.48
N GLY A 50 -3.46 22.22 -8.72
CA GLY A 50 -2.31 22.30 -9.62
C GLY A 50 -1.39 21.08 -9.56
N ALA A 51 -0.26 21.19 -10.25
CA ALA A 51 0.57 20.03 -10.62
C ALA A 51 1.06 19.20 -9.44
N ALA A 52 1.42 19.82 -8.31
CA ALA A 52 1.93 19.12 -7.13
C ALA A 52 0.87 18.19 -6.51
N ILE A 53 -0.36 18.69 -6.33
CA ILE A 53 -1.48 17.90 -5.80
C ILE A 53 -1.90 16.82 -6.79
N THR A 54 -1.98 17.16 -8.08
CA THR A 54 -2.27 16.17 -9.13
C THR A 54 -1.26 15.02 -9.11
N ALA A 55 0.04 15.31 -9.01
CA ALA A 55 1.08 14.29 -8.92
C ALA A 55 0.95 13.45 -7.65
N HIS A 56 0.62 14.06 -6.50
CA HIS A 56 0.39 13.35 -5.25
C HIS A 56 -0.80 12.37 -5.36
N ILE A 57 -1.92 12.80 -5.96
CA ILE A 57 -3.09 11.94 -6.19
C ILE A 57 -2.74 10.76 -7.10
N TYR A 58 -1.99 10.99 -8.19
CA TYR A 58 -1.55 9.87 -9.05
C TYR A 58 -0.62 8.89 -8.32
N GLY A 59 0.24 9.37 -7.44
CA GLY A 59 1.02 8.48 -6.59
C GLY A 59 0.13 7.69 -5.62
N ALA A 60 -0.88 8.32 -5.00
CA ALA A 60 -1.83 7.63 -4.13
C ALA A 60 -2.64 6.55 -4.88
N ILE A 61 -3.03 6.80 -6.14
CA ILE A 61 -3.65 5.79 -7.01
C ILE A 61 -2.68 4.63 -7.26
N THR A 62 -1.40 4.92 -7.45
CA THR A 62 -0.37 3.88 -7.62
C THR A 62 -0.29 2.97 -6.38
N ILE A 63 -0.36 3.54 -5.17
CA ILE A 63 -0.45 2.77 -3.93
C ILE A 63 -1.68 1.86 -3.92
N ALA A 64 -2.85 2.38 -4.31
CA ALA A 64 -4.06 1.57 -4.35
C ALA A 64 -3.94 0.38 -5.30
N ILE A 65 -3.32 0.57 -6.46
CA ILE A 65 -3.05 -0.51 -7.41
C ILE A 65 -2.08 -1.53 -6.80
N LEU A 66 -0.97 -1.06 -6.21
CA LEU A 66 0.02 -1.94 -5.57
C LEU A 66 -0.60 -2.77 -4.44
N GLY A 67 -1.40 -2.16 -3.58
CA GLY A 67 -2.09 -2.85 -2.49
C GLY A 67 -3.02 -3.97 -2.98
N ILE A 68 -3.78 -3.72 -4.05
CA ILE A 68 -4.63 -4.74 -4.68
C ILE A 68 -3.79 -5.87 -5.29
N LEU A 69 -2.68 -5.54 -5.97
CA LEU A 69 -1.79 -6.55 -6.55
C LEU A 69 -1.12 -7.42 -5.48
N ILE A 70 -0.69 -6.81 -4.38
CA ILE A 70 -0.13 -7.51 -3.21
C ILE A 70 -1.18 -8.44 -2.61
N LEU A 71 -2.41 -7.98 -2.40
CA LEU A 71 -3.50 -8.81 -1.90
C LEU A 71 -3.81 -9.98 -2.87
N ALA A 72 -3.92 -9.71 -4.16
CA ALA A 72 -4.18 -10.74 -5.16
C ALA A 72 -3.06 -11.81 -5.17
N ALA A 73 -1.80 -11.40 -5.05
CA ALA A 73 -0.66 -12.30 -4.96
C ALA A 73 -0.67 -13.10 -3.63
N ALA A 74 -0.94 -12.43 -2.50
CA ALA A 74 -1.05 -13.06 -1.18
C ALA A 74 -2.16 -14.12 -1.13
N MET A 75 -3.32 -13.86 -1.77
CA MET A 75 -4.45 -14.80 -1.83
C MET A 75 -4.10 -16.12 -2.53
N ARG A 76 -3.10 -16.12 -3.41
CA ARG A 76 -2.58 -17.31 -4.08
C ARG A 76 -1.62 -18.13 -3.22
N THR A 77 -1.22 -17.65 -2.05
CA THR A 77 -0.38 -18.40 -1.10
C THR A 77 -1.24 -19.23 -0.14
N ASN A 78 -0.63 -20.17 0.59
CA ASN A 78 -1.31 -20.89 1.69
C ASN A 78 -1.09 -20.21 3.06
N GLU A 79 -0.61 -18.96 3.07
CA GLU A 79 -0.19 -18.30 4.30
C GLU A 79 -1.25 -17.30 4.78
N MET A 80 -1.99 -17.67 5.82
CA MET A 80 -3.07 -16.85 6.37
C MET A 80 -2.58 -15.51 6.92
N GLY A 81 -1.38 -15.48 7.51
CA GLY A 81 -0.77 -14.23 8.00
C GLY A 81 -0.53 -13.22 6.88
N LEU A 82 0.02 -13.69 5.75
CA LEU A 82 0.25 -12.85 4.58
C LEU A 82 -1.06 -12.30 4.02
N LYS A 83 -2.08 -13.15 3.87
CA LYS A 83 -3.41 -12.72 3.42
C LYS A 83 -4.04 -11.66 4.32
N PHE A 84 -3.93 -11.85 5.64
CA PHE A 84 -4.47 -10.92 6.61
C PHE A 84 -3.75 -9.56 6.55
N LEU A 85 -2.41 -9.56 6.52
CA LEU A 85 -1.62 -8.32 6.43
C LEU A 85 -1.89 -7.58 5.12
N SER A 86 -1.97 -8.29 4.00
CA SER A 86 -2.29 -7.67 2.70
C SER A 86 -3.73 -7.15 2.64
N LEU A 87 -4.69 -7.79 3.31
CA LEU A 87 -6.06 -7.28 3.41
C LEU A 87 -6.10 -6.01 4.26
N LEU A 88 -5.42 -6.02 5.41
CA LEU A 88 -5.30 -4.86 6.29
C LEU A 88 -4.70 -3.66 5.54
N ASN A 89 -3.67 -3.92 4.71
CA ASN A 89 -3.06 -2.91 3.85
C ASN A 89 -4.09 -2.25 2.93
N VAL A 90 -4.87 -3.06 2.19
CA VAL A 90 -5.93 -2.54 1.30
C VAL A 90 -6.99 -1.76 2.09
N LEU A 91 -7.41 -2.23 3.26
CA LEU A 91 -8.40 -1.51 4.08
C LEU A 91 -7.89 -0.14 4.49
N PHE A 92 -6.63 -0.03 4.91
CA PHE A 92 -6.04 1.26 5.26
C PHE A 92 -5.87 2.20 4.07
N ILE A 93 -5.53 1.67 2.88
CA ILE A 93 -5.54 2.44 1.63
C ILE A 93 -6.92 2.99 1.35
N LEU A 94 -7.97 2.19 1.51
CA LEU A 94 -9.34 2.61 1.28
C LEU A 94 -9.77 3.70 2.27
N VAL A 95 -9.37 3.60 3.54
CA VAL A 95 -9.57 4.67 4.52
C VAL A 95 -8.86 5.95 4.08
N ALA A 96 -7.58 5.86 3.71
CA ALA A 96 -6.81 7.02 3.26
C ALA A 96 -7.43 7.69 2.02
N ALA A 97 -7.87 6.88 1.05
CA ALA A 97 -8.48 7.35 -0.18
C ALA A 97 -9.86 7.97 0.06
N PHE A 98 -10.69 7.36 0.91
CA PHE A 98 -12.02 7.87 1.25
C PHE A 98 -11.90 9.23 1.95
N GLU A 99 -11.11 9.30 3.01
CA GLU A 99 -10.90 10.54 3.78
C GLU A 99 -10.24 11.63 2.93
N GLY A 100 -9.27 11.27 2.09
CA GLY A 100 -8.62 12.17 1.14
C GLY A 100 -9.59 12.75 0.11
N LEU A 101 -10.59 12.00 -0.35
CA LEU A 101 -11.60 12.50 -1.28
C LEU A 101 -12.41 13.66 -0.69
N PHE A 102 -12.75 13.60 0.60
CA PHE A 102 -13.43 14.72 1.27
C PHE A 102 -12.46 15.87 1.55
N TYR A 103 -11.24 15.59 2.01
CA TYR A 103 -10.25 16.63 2.28
C TYR A 103 -9.94 17.46 1.02
N PHE A 104 -9.63 16.80 -0.10
CA PHE A 104 -9.38 17.48 -1.38
C PHE A 104 -10.65 17.95 -2.09
N GLY A 105 -11.82 17.44 -1.70
CA GLY A 105 -13.13 17.89 -2.17
C GLY A 105 -13.58 19.25 -1.62
N GLY A 106 -12.77 19.87 -0.75
CA GLY A 106 -13.04 21.21 -0.20
C GLY A 106 -13.85 21.21 1.10
N PHE A 107 -13.95 20.06 1.78
CA PHE A 107 -14.56 20.00 3.10
C PHE A 107 -13.60 20.61 4.15
N ILE A 108 -14.14 21.49 5.01
CA ILE A 108 -13.35 22.29 5.96
C ILE A 108 -13.08 21.54 7.29
N ASP A 109 -13.62 20.32 7.45
CA ASP A 109 -13.44 19.55 8.68
C ASP A 109 -12.02 18.94 8.77
N PRO A 110 -11.21 19.31 9.78
CA PRO A 110 -9.89 18.73 10.00
C PRO A 110 -9.90 17.21 10.24
N SER A 111 -11.05 16.63 10.60
CA SER A 111 -11.20 15.19 10.80
C SER A 111 -10.82 14.38 9.56
N TYR A 112 -11.13 14.89 8.35
CA TYR A 112 -10.76 14.23 7.09
C TYR A 112 -9.25 14.19 6.85
N ALA A 113 -8.52 15.24 7.24
CA ALA A 113 -7.05 15.24 7.15
C ALA A 113 -6.43 14.24 8.13
N LEU A 114 -6.98 14.15 9.34
CA LEU A 114 -6.56 13.18 10.36
C LEU A 114 -6.88 11.74 9.94
N GLY A 115 -8.09 11.49 9.43
CA GLY A 115 -8.50 10.19 8.91
C GLY A 115 -7.62 9.72 7.76
N MET A 116 -7.31 10.62 6.82
CA MET A 116 -6.37 10.36 5.73
C MET A 116 -4.98 9.99 6.27
N GLY A 117 -4.48 10.72 7.27
CA GLY A 117 -3.21 10.43 7.93
C GLY A 117 -3.19 9.07 8.64
N VAL A 118 -4.27 8.70 9.33
CA VAL A 118 -4.42 7.39 9.97
C VAL A 118 -4.41 6.26 8.93
N GLY A 119 -5.17 6.41 7.84
CA GLY A 119 -5.15 5.45 6.74
C GLY A 119 -3.76 5.31 6.12
N PHE A 120 -3.05 6.43 5.93
CA PHE A 120 -1.69 6.42 5.41
C PHE A 120 -0.72 5.65 6.33
N VAL A 121 -0.70 5.98 7.62
CA VAL A 121 0.18 5.31 8.62
C VAL A 121 -0.16 3.84 8.74
N GLY A 122 -1.45 3.49 8.73
CA GLY A 122 -1.92 2.11 8.73
C GLY A 122 -1.43 1.34 7.50
N THR A 123 -1.48 1.96 6.32
CA THR A 123 -0.96 1.39 5.07
C THR A 123 0.54 1.15 5.18
N LEU A 124 1.30 2.15 5.66
CA LEU A 124 2.75 2.01 5.86
C LEU A 124 3.08 0.87 6.82
N PHE A 125 2.35 0.76 7.93
CA PHE A 125 2.53 -0.32 8.90
C PHE A 125 2.20 -1.69 8.30
N ALA A 126 1.06 -1.81 7.63
CA ALA A 126 0.60 -3.06 7.04
C ALA A 126 1.49 -3.53 5.88
N GLY A 127 1.82 -2.64 4.93
CA GLY A 127 2.72 -2.93 3.80
C GLY A 127 4.14 -3.28 4.27
N THR A 128 4.66 -2.59 5.28
CA THR A 128 5.93 -2.97 5.94
C THR A 128 5.82 -4.33 6.61
N GLY A 129 4.69 -4.61 7.26
CA GLY A 129 4.38 -5.92 7.83
C GLY A 129 4.39 -7.04 6.79
N VAL A 130 3.77 -6.83 5.62
CA VAL A 130 3.82 -7.76 4.48
C VAL A 130 5.27 -8.02 4.06
N LEU A 131 6.05 -6.96 3.88
CA LEU A 131 7.46 -7.07 3.48
C LEU A 131 8.29 -7.89 4.47
N PHE A 132 8.25 -7.55 5.76
CA PHE A 132 9.01 -8.28 6.78
C PHE A 132 8.50 -9.71 6.98
N TYR A 133 7.20 -9.94 6.86
CA TYR A 133 6.64 -11.28 6.91
C TYR A 133 7.25 -12.16 5.82
N CYS A 134 7.34 -11.65 4.58
CA CYS A 134 7.99 -12.35 3.47
C CYS A 134 9.50 -12.54 3.67
N LEU A 135 10.21 -11.57 4.22
CA LEU A 135 11.66 -11.68 4.47
C LEU A 135 12.03 -12.62 5.62
N SER A 136 11.08 -12.90 6.52
CA SER A 136 11.30 -13.75 7.71
C SER A 136 11.09 -15.25 7.48
N ARG A 137 10.70 -15.65 6.26
CA ARG A 137 10.33 -17.01 5.86
C ARG A 137 11.24 -17.52 4.76
#